data_AF-A0A842N9D8-F1
#
_entry.id   AF-A0A842N9D8-F1
#
_cell.length_a   1.000
_cell.length_b   1.000
_cell.length_c   1.000
_cell.angle_alpha   90.00
_cell.angle_beta   90.00
_cell.angle_gamma   90.00
#
_symmetry.space_group_name_H-M   'P 1'
#
loop_
_entity.id
_entity.type
_entity.pdbx_description
1 polymer ?
#
loop_
_entity_poly.entity_id
_entity_poly.type
_entity_poly.pdbx_seq_one_letter_code
_entity_poly.pdbx_strand_id
1 'polypeptide(L)'
;MKTIPGYMQKLFDQVELEQRIEIINAGIPGGYSYIESKLISEKILEYNPDLLVIYDGYNDNYRSFDNYYFDTKETNSTQDLLQYILQNNFYKTPQFFYHQYFRAVFDSTELIVFDDSKKFEKSERWANTWRDVCSENESKGIKTMITLQPILGTGEKELTKEEKRSFDKYDGEKIIKNYEFFAKQLEELSDSCTKIVDLRNSFDNEIETMFYDSVHTGDEGNKIIAKKIFDSMKDII
;
A
#
# COMPACT_ATOMS: atom_id res chain seq x y z
N MET A 1 16.74 1.41 -1.74
CA MET A 1 15.54 1.10 -0.95
C MET A 1 15.23 -0.38 -1.11
N LYS A 2 15.13 -1.14 -0.02
CA LYS A 2 14.68 -2.54 -0.01
C LYS A 2 13.17 -2.56 0.19
N THR A 3 12.47 -3.36 -0.62
CA THR A 3 11.00 -3.43 -0.62
C THR A 3 10.49 -4.46 0.39
N ILE A 4 9.21 -4.34 0.77
CA ILE A 4 8.53 -5.29 1.66
C ILE A 4 8.68 -6.74 1.14
N PRO A 5 8.36 -7.07 -0.13
CA PRO A 5 8.54 -8.44 -0.65
C PRO A 5 9.99 -8.94 -0.59
N GLY A 6 10.96 -8.04 -0.83
CA GLY A 6 12.38 -8.40 -0.76
C GLY A 6 12.86 -8.71 0.66
N TYR A 7 12.27 -8.09 1.69
CA TYR A 7 12.50 -8.47 3.08
C TYR A 7 11.76 -9.76 3.44
N MET A 8 10.54 -9.96 2.95
CA MET A 8 9.79 -11.19 3.17
C MET A 8 10.53 -12.42 2.62
N GLN A 9 11.05 -12.36 1.39
CA GLN A 9 11.84 -13.46 0.83
C GLN A 9 13.02 -13.83 1.74
N LYS A 10 13.75 -12.83 2.26
CA LYS A 10 14.88 -13.06 3.18
C LYS A 10 14.47 -13.70 4.50
N LEU A 11 13.28 -13.36 5.02
CA LEU A 11 12.76 -13.99 6.23
C LEU A 11 12.41 -15.45 5.97
N PHE A 12 11.78 -15.76 4.84
CA PHE A 12 11.49 -17.14 4.43
C PHE A 12 12.74 -17.97 4.15
N ASP A 13 13.78 -17.38 3.54
CA ASP A 13 15.05 -18.06 3.28
C ASP A 13 15.81 -18.44 4.56
N GLN A 14 15.45 -17.84 5.71
CA GLN A 14 16.09 -18.06 7.01
C GLN A 14 15.35 -19.08 7.89
N VAL A 15 14.16 -19.53 7.51
CA VAL A 15 13.39 -20.51 8.27
C VAL A 15 13.40 -21.86 7.56
N GLU A 16 13.54 -22.93 8.34
CA GLU A 16 13.41 -24.29 7.81
C GLU A 16 11.91 -24.63 7.68
N LEU A 17 11.44 -24.67 6.44
CA LEU A 17 10.08 -25.08 6.07
C LEU A 17 10.15 -26.34 5.21
N GLU A 18 9.10 -27.17 5.29
CA GLU A 18 8.99 -28.38 4.45
C GLU A 18 8.92 -28.03 2.96
N GLN A 19 8.40 -26.85 2.64
CA GLN A 19 8.27 -26.33 1.29
C GLN A 19 9.09 -25.06 1.11
N ARG A 20 9.66 -24.88 -0.07
CA ARG A 20 10.34 -23.63 -0.44
C ARG A 20 9.29 -22.58 -0.79
N ILE A 21 9.34 -21.44 -0.11
CA ILE A 21 8.48 -20.29 -0.40
C ILE A 21 9.16 -19.37 -1.41
N GLU A 22 8.44 -19.03 -2.49
CA GLU A 22 8.81 -18.03 -3.47
C GLU A 22 7.91 -16.81 -3.35
N ILE A 23 8.50 -15.62 -3.23
CA ILE A 23 7.78 -14.35 -3.13
C ILE A 23 7.90 -13.58 -4.44
N ILE A 24 6.78 -13.39 -5.14
CA ILE A 24 6.67 -12.57 -6.35
C ILE A 24 6.13 -11.20 -5.98
N ASN A 25 6.87 -10.14 -6.34
CA ASN A 25 6.39 -8.77 -6.17
C ASN A 25 5.50 -8.36 -7.35
N ALA A 26 4.20 -8.22 -7.12
CA ALA A 26 3.20 -7.79 -8.10
C ALA A 26 2.72 -6.34 -7.89
N GLY A 27 3.36 -5.56 -7.01
CA GLY A 27 2.92 -4.19 -6.69
C GLY A 27 3.07 -3.22 -7.86
N ILE A 28 2.07 -2.34 -8.03
CA ILE A 28 2.05 -1.30 -9.05
C ILE A 28 1.98 0.10 -8.40
N PRO A 29 2.79 1.08 -8.84
CA PRO A 29 2.70 2.44 -8.32
C PRO A 29 1.31 3.04 -8.52
N GLY A 30 0.71 3.58 -7.46
CA GLY A 30 -0.64 4.16 -7.50
C GLY A 30 -1.76 3.11 -7.64
N GLY A 31 -1.44 1.83 -7.45
CA GLY A 31 -2.39 0.72 -7.33
C GLY A 31 -3.53 1.03 -6.36
N TYR A 32 -4.75 0.66 -6.73
CA TYR A 32 -5.93 0.70 -5.89
C TYR A 32 -6.83 -0.48 -6.27
N SER A 33 -7.74 -0.86 -5.40
CA SER A 33 -8.35 -2.20 -5.44
C SER A 33 -8.92 -2.62 -6.80
N TYR A 34 -9.50 -1.71 -7.60
CA TYR A 34 -10.00 -2.04 -8.95
C TYR A 34 -8.93 -2.36 -9.99
N ILE A 35 -7.85 -1.58 -10.07
CA ILE A 35 -6.80 -1.87 -11.06
C ILE A 35 -5.95 -3.07 -10.62
N GLU A 36 -5.86 -3.30 -9.32
CA GLU A 36 -5.18 -4.46 -8.76
C GLU A 36 -5.99 -5.74 -8.98
N SER A 37 -7.32 -5.72 -8.81
CA SER A 37 -8.18 -6.88 -9.09
C SER A 37 -8.16 -7.27 -10.58
N LYS A 38 -8.10 -6.29 -11.47
CA LYS A 38 -7.84 -6.54 -12.91
C LYS A 38 -6.48 -7.16 -13.15
N LEU A 39 -5.42 -6.62 -12.57
CA LEU A 39 -4.08 -7.18 -12.71
C LEU A 39 -4.03 -8.63 -12.22
N ILE A 40 -4.72 -8.93 -11.12
CA ILE A 40 -4.82 -10.29 -10.57
C ILE A 40 -5.45 -11.22 -11.60
N SER A 41 -6.65 -10.91 -12.05
CA SER A 41 -7.42 -11.76 -12.97
C SER A 41 -6.79 -11.89 -14.36
N GLU A 42 -6.15 -10.84 -14.87
CA GLU A 42 -5.55 -10.82 -16.21
C GLU A 42 -4.13 -11.38 -16.27
N LYS A 43 -3.37 -11.35 -15.17
CA LYS A 43 -1.93 -11.69 -15.20
C LYS A 43 -1.45 -12.52 -14.02
N ILE A 44 -1.80 -12.16 -12.79
CA ILE A 44 -1.20 -12.81 -11.61
C ILE A 44 -1.65 -14.27 -11.49
N LEU A 45 -2.88 -14.58 -11.85
CA LEU A 45 -3.38 -15.96 -11.83
C LEU A 45 -2.63 -16.89 -12.81
N GLU A 46 -1.98 -16.38 -13.85
CA GLU A 46 -1.17 -17.19 -14.77
C GLU A 46 0.07 -17.80 -14.09
N TYR A 47 0.51 -17.23 -12.96
CA TYR A 47 1.62 -17.74 -12.17
C TYR A 47 1.23 -18.91 -11.25
N ASN A 48 -0.06 -19.29 -11.22
CA ASN A 48 -0.62 -20.33 -10.33
C ASN A 48 -0.23 -20.13 -8.85
N PRO A 49 -0.53 -18.96 -8.24
CA PRO A 49 -0.14 -18.69 -6.86
C PRO A 49 -0.96 -19.53 -5.86
N ASP A 50 -0.31 -20.04 -4.80
CA ASP A 50 -1.01 -20.69 -3.67
C ASP A 50 -1.65 -19.68 -2.71
N LEU A 51 -1.08 -18.47 -2.64
CA LEU A 51 -1.48 -17.39 -1.74
C LEU A 51 -1.27 -16.02 -2.40
N LEU A 52 -2.31 -15.19 -2.38
CA LEU A 52 -2.19 -13.75 -2.64
C LEU A 52 -2.14 -12.99 -1.32
N VAL A 53 -1.16 -12.08 -1.21
CA VAL A 53 -1.07 -11.11 -0.10
C VAL A 53 -1.32 -9.72 -0.67
N ILE A 54 -2.43 -9.12 -0.25
CA ILE A 54 -2.85 -7.79 -0.70
C ILE A 54 -2.43 -6.76 0.36
N TYR A 55 -1.66 -5.77 -0.05
CA TYR A 55 -1.21 -4.65 0.79
C TYR A 55 -1.72 -3.35 0.16
N ASP A 56 -2.82 -2.83 0.68
CA ASP A 56 -3.62 -1.83 -0.02
C ASP A 56 -4.40 -0.91 0.97
N GLY A 57 -5.11 0.08 0.42
CA GLY A 57 -6.12 0.91 1.06
C GLY A 57 -5.83 2.40 0.95
N TYR A 58 -4.56 2.81 0.85
CA TYR A 58 -4.20 4.24 0.82
C TYR A 58 -4.75 4.94 -0.43
N ASN A 59 -4.56 4.36 -1.60
CA ASN A 59 -4.99 5.01 -2.85
C ASN A 59 -6.52 4.96 -3.01
N ASP A 60 -7.20 3.91 -2.56
CA ASP A 60 -8.68 3.88 -2.52
C ASP A 60 -9.25 4.99 -1.62
N ASN A 61 -8.60 5.30 -0.51
CA ASN A 61 -8.97 6.42 0.36
C ASN A 61 -8.78 7.77 -0.34
N TYR A 62 -7.67 7.93 -1.08
CA TYR A 62 -7.28 9.20 -1.70
C TYR A 62 -7.95 9.47 -3.05
N ARG A 63 -8.43 8.44 -3.75
CA ARG A 63 -8.98 8.58 -5.09
C ARG A 63 -10.38 9.17 -5.07
N SER A 64 -10.71 9.92 -6.12
CA SER A 64 -12.08 10.41 -6.34
C SER A 64 -13.02 9.23 -6.58
N PHE A 65 -14.20 9.29 -5.96
CA PHE A 65 -15.21 8.24 -6.09
C PHE A 65 -15.73 8.10 -7.53
N ASP A 66 -15.87 9.21 -8.25
CA ASP A 66 -16.48 9.25 -9.59
C ASP A 66 -15.50 8.74 -10.68
N ASN A 67 -14.20 8.95 -10.49
CA ASN A 67 -13.17 8.59 -11.45
C ASN A 67 -12.55 7.20 -11.22
N TYR A 68 -13.23 6.35 -10.47
CA TYR A 68 -12.66 5.11 -9.98
C TYR A 68 -12.50 4.01 -11.03
N TYR A 69 -13.49 3.87 -11.92
CA TYR A 69 -13.43 2.88 -13.01
C TYR A 69 -12.72 3.40 -14.25
N PHE A 70 -12.45 4.71 -14.30
CA PHE A 70 -11.67 5.31 -15.36
C PHE A 70 -10.19 5.06 -15.07
N ASP A 71 -9.64 4.07 -15.76
CA ASP A 71 -8.19 3.86 -15.80
C ASP A 71 -7.58 5.10 -16.46
N THR A 72 -7.07 6.03 -15.65
CA THR A 72 -6.44 7.26 -16.14
C THR A 72 -5.06 6.99 -16.75
N LYS A 73 -4.78 5.77 -17.24
CA LYS A 73 -3.78 5.51 -18.28
C LYS A 73 -4.16 6.18 -19.62
N GLU A 74 -4.70 7.40 -19.59
CA GLU A 74 -4.25 8.34 -20.61
C GLU A 74 -2.75 8.49 -20.37
N THR A 75 -1.97 7.88 -21.26
CA THR A 75 -0.53 7.96 -21.37
C THR A 75 -0.08 9.42 -21.26
N ASN A 76 0.22 9.87 -20.05
CA ASN A 76 0.97 11.09 -19.85
C ASN A 76 2.41 10.76 -20.21
N SER A 77 2.70 10.78 -21.52
CA SER A 77 4.03 10.53 -22.10
C SER A 77 5.16 11.27 -21.37
N THR A 78 4.84 12.42 -20.76
CA THR A 78 5.73 13.22 -19.91
C THR A 78 6.01 12.58 -18.56
N GLN A 79 5.01 11.99 -17.88
CA GLN A 79 5.19 11.25 -16.62
C GLN A 79 5.94 9.93 -16.85
N ASP A 80 5.59 9.20 -17.91
CA ASP A 80 6.29 7.95 -18.27
C ASP A 80 7.77 8.22 -18.62
N LEU A 81 8.03 9.28 -19.38
CA LEU A 81 9.39 9.72 -19.69
C LEU A 81 10.13 10.18 -18.43
N LEU A 82 9.46 10.91 -17.53
CA LEU A 82 10.04 11.29 -16.24
C LEU A 82 10.40 10.05 -15.42
N GLN A 83 9.49 9.09 -15.30
CA GLN A 83 9.70 7.88 -14.53
C GLN A 83 10.84 7.05 -15.11
N TYR A 84 10.92 6.94 -16.43
CA TYR A 84 12.05 6.31 -17.13
C TYR A 84 13.38 7.02 -16.84
N ILE A 85 13.41 8.35 -16.91
CA ILE A 85 14.61 9.16 -16.59
C ILE A 85 15.02 8.99 -15.12
N LEU A 86 14.04 8.96 -14.20
CA LEU A 86 14.30 8.83 -12.76
C LEU A 86 14.75 7.42 -12.37
N GLN A 87 14.25 6.38 -13.04
CA GLN A 87 14.68 5.00 -12.85
C GLN A 87 16.01 4.68 -13.52
N ASN A 88 16.53 5.56 -14.37
CA ASN A 88 17.78 5.37 -15.08
C ASN A 88 19.00 5.65 -14.18
N ASN A 89 19.73 4.61 -13.79
CA ASN A 89 20.91 4.73 -12.93
C ASN A 89 22.16 5.35 -13.60
N PHE A 90 22.14 5.58 -14.92
CA PHE A 90 23.27 6.19 -15.64
C PHE A 90 23.31 7.72 -15.50
N TYR A 91 22.15 8.41 -15.48
CA TYR A 91 22.08 9.88 -15.42
C TYR A 91 21.55 10.36 -14.06
N LYS A 92 22.46 10.70 -13.15
CA LYS A 92 22.09 11.21 -11.80
C LYS A 92 21.71 12.69 -11.76
N THR A 93 22.12 13.47 -12.76
CA THR A 93 21.90 14.92 -12.80
C THR A 93 20.41 15.30 -12.91
N PRO A 94 19.61 14.68 -13.82
CA PRO A 94 18.16 14.94 -13.86
C PRO A 94 17.45 14.53 -12.56
N GLN A 95 17.85 13.41 -11.95
CA GLN A 95 17.33 12.96 -10.65
C GLN A 95 17.58 14.01 -9.56
N PHE A 96 18.80 14.59 -9.52
CA PHE A 96 19.14 15.64 -8.57
C PHE A 96 18.28 16.89 -8.75
N PHE A 97 18.15 17.41 -9.97
CA PHE A 97 17.34 18.62 -10.21
C PHE A 97 15.85 18.39 -9.98
N TYR A 98 15.34 17.22 -10.37
CA TYR A 98 13.97 16.81 -10.04
C TYR A 98 13.76 16.75 -8.53
N HIS A 99 14.70 16.18 -7.78
CA HIS A 99 14.66 16.14 -6.33
C HIS A 99 14.72 17.55 -5.70
N GLN A 100 15.54 18.46 -6.23
CA GLN A 100 15.58 19.85 -5.74
C GLN A 100 14.29 20.62 -6.08
N TYR A 101 13.73 20.41 -7.27
CA TYR A 101 12.44 20.98 -7.65
C TYR A 101 11.31 20.47 -6.76
N PHE A 102 11.25 19.14 -6.55
CA PHE A 102 10.31 18.54 -5.61
C PHE A 102 10.53 19.07 -4.20
N ARG A 103 11.76 19.19 -3.70
CA ARG A 103 12.00 19.84 -2.40
C ARG A 103 11.47 21.26 -2.36
N ALA A 104 11.74 22.09 -3.36
CA ALA A 104 11.26 23.47 -3.39
C ALA A 104 9.73 23.58 -3.44
N VAL A 105 9.06 22.70 -4.19
CA VAL A 105 7.60 22.66 -4.29
C VAL A 105 6.98 22.05 -3.03
N PHE A 106 7.62 21.04 -2.43
CA PHE A 106 7.10 20.32 -1.27
C PHE A 106 7.51 20.94 0.07
N ASP A 107 8.48 21.86 0.10
CA ASP A 107 8.78 22.72 1.26
C ASP A 107 7.79 23.89 1.38
N SER A 108 6.79 24.00 0.50
CA SER A 108 5.68 24.93 0.69
C SER A 108 4.88 24.59 1.95
N THR A 109 4.41 25.62 2.65
CA THR A 109 3.53 25.50 3.82
C THR A 109 2.05 25.41 3.42
N GLU A 110 1.75 25.18 2.14
CA GLU A 110 0.39 25.12 1.65
C GLU A 110 -0.27 23.81 2.06
N LEU A 111 -1.46 23.91 2.64
CA LEU A 111 -2.30 22.77 3.00
C LEU A 111 -2.85 22.11 1.73
N ILE A 112 -2.59 20.82 1.57
CA ILE A 112 -3.19 19.97 0.55
C ILE A 112 -4.47 19.39 1.16
N VAL A 113 -5.61 19.93 0.74
CA VAL A 113 -6.92 19.56 1.28
C VAL A 113 -7.31 18.15 0.81
N PHE A 114 -7.70 17.30 1.76
CA PHE A 114 -8.23 15.97 1.48
C PHE A 114 -9.73 16.01 1.22
N ASP A 115 -10.17 15.30 0.18
CA ASP A 115 -11.59 15.11 -0.13
C ASP A 115 -12.16 13.90 0.62
N ASP A 116 -12.79 14.19 1.77
CA ASP A 116 -13.48 13.22 2.61
C ASP A 116 -14.93 12.94 2.16
N SER A 117 -15.34 13.46 1.01
CA SER A 117 -16.62 13.10 0.41
C SER A 117 -16.64 11.62 0.06
N LYS A 118 -17.84 11.03 0.10
CA LYS A 118 -18.08 9.64 -0.27
C LYS A 118 -17.23 8.61 0.50
N LYS A 119 -16.75 8.96 1.70
CA LYS A 119 -15.91 8.09 2.54
C LYS A 119 -16.46 6.68 2.74
N PHE A 120 -17.76 6.58 3.06
CA PHE A 120 -18.41 5.29 3.24
C PHE A 120 -18.41 4.52 1.93
N GLU A 121 -18.85 5.13 0.84
CA GLU A 121 -18.94 4.48 -0.47
C GLU A 121 -17.55 4.11 -1.04
N LYS A 122 -16.50 4.90 -0.76
CA LYS A 122 -15.11 4.55 -1.10
C LYS A 122 -14.67 3.30 -0.35
N SER A 123 -14.88 3.25 0.97
CA SER A 123 -14.52 2.08 1.80
C SER A 123 -15.32 0.82 1.44
N GLU A 124 -16.62 0.96 1.18
CA GLU A 124 -17.49 -0.14 0.79
C GLU A 124 -17.07 -0.72 -0.56
N ARG A 125 -16.70 0.14 -1.52
CA ARG A 125 -16.22 -0.29 -2.83
C ARG A 125 -14.90 -1.06 -2.74
N TRP A 126 -13.97 -0.59 -1.93
CA TRP A 126 -12.71 -1.29 -1.65
C TRP A 126 -12.99 -2.69 -1.07
N ALA A 127 -13.88 -2.77 -0.08
CA ALA A 127 -14.27 -4.02 0.54
C ALA A 127 -14.94 -4.98 -0.46
N ASN A 128 -15.89 -4.48 -1.25
CA ASN A 128 -16.58 -5.29 -2.25
C ASN A 128 -15.60 -5.86 -3.28
N THR A 129 -14.65 -5.05 -3.74
CA THR A 129 -13.64 -5.49 -4.70
C THR A 129 -12.80 -6.63 -4.12
N TRP A 130 -12.34 -6.51 -2.87
CA TRP A 130 -11.56 -7.57 -2.24
C TRP A 130 -12.38 -8.79 -1.87
N ARG A 131 -13.65 -8.63 -1.51
CA ARG A 131 -14.58 -9.74 -1.29
C ARG A 131 -14.74 -10.58 -2.54
N ASP A 132 -14.97 -9.92 -3.69
CA ASP A 132 -15.12 -10.59 -4.98
C ASP A 132 -13.85 -11.38 -5.33
N VAL A 133 -12.68 -10.76 -5.19
CA VAL A 133 -11.38 -11.42 -5.42
C VAL A 133 -11.18 -12.62 -4.49
N CYS A 134 -11.50 -12.48 -3.20
CA CYS A 134 -11.39 -13.57 -2.23
C CYS A 134 -12.29 -14.75 -2.60
N SER A 135 -13.57 -14.51 -2.93
CA SER A 135 -14.51 -15.56 -3.34
C SER A 135 -14.11 -16.24 -4.66
N GLU A 136 -13.64 -15.47 -5.64
CA GLU A 136 -13.14 -16.03 -6.90
C GLU A 136 -11.91 -16.91 -6.69
N ASN A 137 -10.98 -16.48 -5.84
CA ASN A 137 -9.76 -17.22 -5.53
C ASN A 137 -10.04 -18.48 -4.71
N GLU A 138 -10.95 -18.40 -3.74
CA GLU A 138 -11.39 -19.56 -2.95
C GLU A 138 -11.93 -20.67 -3.86
N SER A 139 -12.73 -20.31 -4.87
CA SER A 139 -13.25 -21.27 -5.87
C SER A 139 -12.16 -21.97 -6.69
N LYS A 140 -10.96 -21.38 -6.75
CA LYS A 140 -9.77 -21.90 -7.44
C LYS A 140 -8.77 -22.56 -6.46
N GLY A 141 -9.08 -22.61 -5.17
CA GLY A 141 -8.19 -23.13 -4.14
C GLY A 141 -7.02 -22.20 -3.77
N ILE A 142 -7.10 -20.92 -4.14
CA ILE A 142 -6.06 -19.91 -3.89
C ILE A 142 -6.40 -19.17 -2.60
N LYS A 143 -5.48 -19.17 -1.63
CA LYS A 143 -5.65 -18.41 -0.38
C LYS A 143 -5.51 -16.91 -0.65
N THR A 144 -6.27 -16.09 0.07
CA THR A 144 -6.16 -14.63 -0.04
C THR A 144 -6.06 -14.00 1.35
N MET A 145 -4.97 -13.27 1.58
CA MET A 145 -4.74 -12.47 2.78
C MET A 145 -4.84 -10.99 2.43
N ILE A 146 -5.79 -10.28 3.04
CA ILE A 146 -5.95 -8.83 2.88
C ILE A 146 -5.28 -8.13 4.05
N THR A 147 -4.45 -7.13 3.75
CA THR A 147 -3.84 -6.27 4.76
C THR A 147 -4.21 -4.81 4.51
N LEU A 148 -4.66 -4.13 5.57
CA LEU A 148 -4.86 -2.69 5.55
C LEU A 148 -3.55 -2.02 5.97
N GLN A 149 -2.92 -1.32 5.05
CA GLN A 149 -1.58 -0.78 5.26
C GLN A 149 -1.52 0.33 6.31
N PRO A 150 -0.37 0.53 6.98
CA PRO A 150 -0.15 1.74 7.78
C PRO A 150 -0.04 2.96 6.87
N ILE A 151 -0.59 4.08 7.37
CA ILE A 151 -0.45 5.41 6.76
C ILE A 151 -0.07 6.40 7.86
N LEU A 152 0.46 7.55 7.49
CA LEU A 152 0.93 8.53 8.46
C LEU A 152 -0.20 8.98 9.39
N GLY A 153 0.01 8.81 10.70
CA GLY A 153 -0.93 9.19 11.75
C GLY A 153 -1.92 8.10 12.16
N THR A 154 -1.86 6.91 11.57
CA THR A 154 -2.59 5.75 12.12
C THR A 154 -1.83 5.09 13.27
N GLY A 155 -2.58 4.44 14.15
CA GLY A 155 -2.03 3.85 15.38
C GLY A 155 -1.79 4.89 16.47
N GLU A 156 -0.92 4.56 17.40
CA GLU A 156 -0.61 5.36 18.59
C GLU A 156 0.81 5.95 18.57
N LYS A 157 1.54 5.82 17.46
CA LYS A 157 2.88 6.37 17.31
C LYS A 157 2.89 7.88 17.57
N GLU A 158 3.76 8.33 18.48
CA GLU A 158 4.10 9.75 18.58
C GLU A 158 4.86 10.20 17.32
N LEU A 159 4.28 11.18 16.62
CA LEU A 159 4.84 11.70 15.37
C LEU A 159 6.13 12.49 15.63
N THR A 160 7.17 12.19 14.85
CA THR A 160 8.37 13.03 14.79
C THR A 160 8.06 14.41 14.21
N LYS A 161 8.99 15.38 14.32
CA LYS A 161 8.77 16.73 13.76
C LYS A 161 8.55 16.70 12.25
N GLU A 162 9.27 15.83 11.56
CA GLU A 162 9.21 15.59 10.13
C GLU A 162 7.84 14.99 9.75
N GLU A 163 7.40 13.95 10.46
CA GLU A 163 6.09 13.33 10.28
C GLU A 163 4.95 14.29 10.57
N LYS A 164 5.04 15.07 11.65
CA LYS A 164 4.00 16.05 12.01
C LYS A 164 3.85 17.12 10.92
N ARG A 165 4.97 17.56 10.32
CA ARG A 165 4.93 18.49 9.18
C ARG A 165 4.18 17.87 7.99
N SER A 166 4.47 16.63 7.64
CA SER A 166 3.76 15.94 6.56
C SER A 166 2.28 15.74 6.91
N PHE A 167 1.98 15.31 8.13
CA PHE A 167 0.61 15.08 8.60
C PHE A 167 -0.24 16.35 8.49
N ASP A 168 0.28 17.49 8.95
CA ASP A 168 -0.42 18.77 8.88
C ASP A 168 -0.57 19.25 7.42
N LYS A 169 0.45 19.01 6.59
CA LYS A 169 0.44 19.40 5.18
C LYS A 169 -0.63 18.68 4.36
N TYR A 170 -0.86 17.39 4.61
CA TYR A 170 -1.77 16.55 3.81
C TYR A 170 -3.17 16.41 4.41
N ASP A 171 -3.59 17.30 5.32
CA ASP A 171 -4.89 17.20 6.00
C ASP A 171 -5.06 15.84 6.70
N GLY A 172 -4.00 15.39 7.39
CA GLY A 172 -3.87 14.06 7.98
C GLY A 172 -5.03 13.68 8.89
N GLU A 173 -5.59 14.65 9.64
CA GLU A 173 -6.78 14.47 10.46
C GLU A 173 -7.99 13.93 9.69
N LYS A 174 -8.24 14.44 8.47
CA LYS A 174 -9.33 13.94 7.64
C LYS A 174 -8.98 12.62 6.99
N ILE A 175 -7.73 12.46 6.56
CA ILE A 175 -7.24 11.19 5.99
C ILE A 175 -7.49 10.05 6.96
N ILE A 176 -7.03 10.16 8.22
CA ILE A 176 -7.17 9.09 9.22
C ILE A 176 -8.64 8.84 9.58
N LYS A 177 -9.45 9.89 9.73
CA LYS A 177 -10.89 9.75 10.01
C LYS A 177 -11.65 9.04 8.89
N ASN A 178 -11.26 9.27 7.63
CA ASN A 178 -11.81 8.54 6.51
C ASN A 178 -11.29 7.08 6.50
N TYR A 179 -10.01 6.88 6.81
CA TYR A 179 -9.40 5.56 6.85
C TYR A 179 -9.99 4.62 7.91
N GLU A 180 -10.58 5.14 9.00
CA GLU A 180 -11.36 4.33 9.95
C GLU A 180 -12.55 3.60 9.30
N PHE A 181 -13.11 4.10 8.20
CA PHE A 181 -14.15 3.37 7.48
C PHE A 181 -13.59 2.14 6.76
N PHE A 182 -12.37 2.23 6.21
CA PHE A 182 -11.68 1.08 5.61
C PHE A 182 -11.36 0.02 6.66
N ALA A 183 -10.96 0.42 7.85
CA ALA A 183 -10.72 -0.52 8.95
C ALA A 183 -11.98 -1.27 9.37
N LYS A 184 -13.12 -0.58 9.48
CA LYS A 184 -14.41 -1.24 9.74
C LYS A 184 -14.78 -2.21 8.62
N GLN A 185 -14.57 -1.80 7.37
CA GLN A 185 -14.87 -2.65 6.22
C GLN A 185 -13.91 -3.84 6.10
N LEU A 186 -12.67 -3.74 6.60
CA LEU A 186 -11.73 -4.86 6.65
C LEU A 186 -12.29 -6.01 7.50
N GLU A 187 -12.94 -5.70 8.64
CA GLU A 187 -13.55 -6.70 9.52
C GLU A 187 -14.60 -7.53 8.77
N GLU A 188 -15.38 -6.91 7.89
CA GLU A 188 -16.41 -7.57 7.06
C GLU A 188 -15.84 -8.53 5.99
N LEU A 189 -14.51 -8.54 5.79
CA LEU A 189 -13.84 -9.46 4.87
C LEU A 189 -13.41 -10.77 5.51
N SER A 190 -13.52 -10.90 6.85
CA SER A 190 -13.14 -12.14 7.56
C SER A 190 -13.92 -13.37 7.10
N ASP A 191 -15.14 -13.17 6.62
CA ASP A 191 -16.05 -14.25 6.22
C ASP A 191 -15.78 -14.77 4.81
N SER A 192 -15.02 -14.04 3.99
CA SER A 192 -14.76 -14.39 2.58
C SER A 192 -13.28 -14.58 2.27
N CYS A 193 -12.38 -13.93 3.00
CA CYS A 193 -10.94 -14.02 2.78
C CYS A 193 -10.29 -14.98 3.76
N THR A 194 -9.18 -15.61 3.37
CA THR A 194 -8.45 -16.56 4.22
C THR A 194 -7.92 -15.91 5.50
N LYS A 195 -7.46 -14.66 5.40
CA LYS A 195 -6.98 -13.89 6.54
C LYS A 195 -7.13 -12.39 6.28
N ILE A 196 -7.48 -11.65 7.32
CA ILE A 196 -7.41 -10.19 7.34
C ILE A 196 -6.39 -9.74 8.37
N VAL A 197 -5.64 -8.68 8.08
CA VAL A 197 -4.67 -8.11 9.02
C VAL A 197 -4.71 -6.59 8.95
N ASP A 198 -5.00 -5.96 10.08
CA ASP A 198 -4.86 -4.53 10.24
C ASP A 198 -3.41 -4.20 10.61
N LEU A 199 -2.70 -3.50 9.70
CA LEU A 199 -1.31 -3.09 9.91
C LEU A 199 -1.19 -1.62 10.30
N ARG A 200 -2.30 -0.90 10.55
CA ARG A 200 -2.29 0.54 10.87
C ARG A 200 -1.46 0.90 12.09
N ASN A 201 -1.36 -0.02 13.05
CA ASN A 201 -0.55 0.12 14.27
C ASN A 201 0.90 -0.38 14.10
N SER A 202 1.39 -0.49 12.87
CA SER A 202 2.70 -1.11 12.62
C SER A 202 3.87 -0.41 13.29
N PHE A 203 3.72 0.89 13.56
CA PHE A 203 4.79 1.76 14.00
C PHE A 203 4.60 2.33 15.41
N ASP A 204 3.62 1.86 16.18
CA ASP A 204 3.26 2.43 17.50
C ASP A 204 4.44 2.51 18.47
N ASN A 205 5.36 1.54 18.39
CA ASN A 205 6.54 1.47 19.27
C ASN A 205 7.79 2.14 18.68
N GLU A 206 7.70 2.72 17.48
CA GLU A 206 8.84 3.34 16.81
C GLU A 206 8.98 4.80 17.20
N ILE A 207 10.19 5.21 17.60
CA ILE A 207 10.50 6.60 17.96
C ILE A 207 11.10 7.39 16.79
N GLU A 208 11.67 6.70 15.80
CA GLU A 208 12.27 7.33 14.62
C GLU A 208 11.21 7.67 13.57
N THR A 209 11.59 8.51 12.60
CA THR A 209 10.76 8.88 11.45
C THR A 209 10.57 7.67 10.54
N MET A 210 9.34 7.16 10.43
CA MET A 210 9.02 6.01 9.59
C MET A 210 8.52 6.43 8.21
N PHE A 211 7.78 7.54 8.14
CA PHE A 211 7.19 8.04 6.91
C PHE A 211 7.95 9.23 6.32
N TYR A 212 8.11 9.23 4.99
CA TYR A 212 8.63 10.38 4.23
C TYR A 212 7.52 11.36 3.85
N ASP A 213 6.32 10.85 3.59
CA ASP A 213 5.11 11.61 3.27
C ASP A 213 3.90 10.99 3.99
N SER A 214 2.69 11.12 3.45
CA SER A 214 1.49 10.53 4.05
C SER A 214 1.43 8.99 4.04
N VAL A 215 2.32 8.29 3.32
CA VAL A 215 2.22 6.82 3.15
C VAL A 215 3.56 6.09 2.94
N HIS A 216 4.54 6.70 2.30
CA HIS A 216 5.78 6.03 1.92
C HIS A 216 6.75 5.93 3.10
N THR A 217 7.35 4.76 3.27
CA THR A 217 8.30 4.49 4.35
C THR A 217 9.71 4.18 3.83
N GLY A 218 10.69 4.29 4.74
CA GLY A 218 12.08 3.90 4.47
C GLY A 218 12.35 2.40 4.60
N ASP A 219 13.63 2.03 4.49
CA ASP A 219 14.08 0.64 4.55
C ASP A 219 13.71 -0.06 5.87
N GLU A 220 13.74 0.65 7.00
CA GLU A 220 13.32 0.08 8.30
C GLU A 220 11.79 -0.06 8.39
N GLY A 221 11.02 0.92 7.91
CA GLY A 221 9.56 0.82 7.86
C GLY A 221 9.09 -0.38 7.02
N ASN A 222 9.67 -0.54 5.82
CA ASN A 222 9.43 -1.70 4.96
C ASN A 222 9.79 -3.03 5.64
N LYS A 223 10.87 -3.07 6.42
CA LYS A 223 11.30 -4.27 7.16
C LYS A 223 10.34 -4.62 8.29
N ILE A 224 9.85 -3.63 9.04
CA ILE A 224 8.86 -3.83 10.11
C ILE A 224 7.55 -4.36 9.52
N ILE A 225 7.05 -3.75 8.45
CA ILE A 225 5.84 -4.21 7.74
C ILE A 225 6.03 -5.64 7.23
N ALA A 226 7.16 -5.92 6.55
CA ALA A 226 7.48 -7.26 6.07
C ALA A 226 7.49 -8.30 7.18
N LYS A 227 8.04 -7.97 8.35
CA LYS A 227 8.02 -8.86 9.51
C LYS A 227 6.60 -9.12 10.03
N LYS A 228 5.75 -8.10 10.12
CA LYS A 228 4.35 -8.26 10.56
C LYS A 228 3.53 -9.11 9.59
N ILE A 229 3.72 -8.92 8.28
CA ILE A 229 3.09 -9.76 7.26
C ILE A 229 3.61 -11.19 7.36
N PHE A 230 4.93 -11.38 7.42
CA PHE A 230 5.56 -12.69 7.57
C PHE A 230 5.05 -13.44 8.80
N ASP A 231 5.01 -12.80 9.97
CA ASP A 231 4.50 -13.42 11.19
C ASP A 231 3.02 -13.79 11.06
N SER A 232 2.23 -12.96 10.37
CA SER A 232 0.81 -13.24 10.11
C SER A 232 0.60 -14.37 9.10
N MET A 233 1.53 -14.59 8.18
CA MET A 233 1.44 -15.67 7.20
C MET A 233 1.66 -17.06 7.82
N LYS A 234 2.41 -17.16 8.93
CA LYS A 234 2.75 -18.44 9.57
C LYS A 234 1.55 -19.32 9.93
N ASP A 235 0.39 -18.71 10.17
CA ASP A 235 -0.82 -19.44 10.54
C ASP A 235 -1.57 -20.01 9.33
N ILE A 236 -1.21 -19.61 8.11
CA ILE A 236 -1.93 -19.94 6.88
C ILE A 236 -1.06 -20.57 5.79
N ILE A 237 0.25 -20.68 6.00
CA ILE A 237 1.20 -21.42 5.14
C ILE A 237 1.47 -22.80 5.70
#